data_AF-A0A4Q1D669-F1
#
_entry.id   AF-A0A4Q1D669-F1
#
_cell.length_a   1.000
_cell.length_b   1.000
_cell.length_c   1.000
_cell.angle_alpha   90.00
_cell.angle_beta   90.00
_cell.angle_gamma   90.00
#
_symmetry.space_group_name_H-M   'P 1'
#
loop_
_entity.id
_entity.type
_entity.pdbx_description
1 polymer ?
#
loop_
_entity_poly.entity_id
_entity_poly.type
_entity_poly.pdbx_seq_one_letter_code
_entity_poly.pdbx_strand_id
1 'polypeptide(L)' 'MEHRMRDGRQEQGMAGARVAFDLVRAVLIFLMGLVLIFGKKIPQIAELDPLMRYLFAGLCLLYGSFRLYRSFKRDY' A
#
# COMPACT_ATOMS: atom_id res chain seq x y z
N MET A 1 -34.71 12.42 13.86
CA MET A 1 -33.44 12.11 14.56
C MET A 1 -32.96 10.67 14.32
N GLU A 2 -33.63 9.88 13.49
CA GLU A 2 -33.26 8.47 13.22
C GLU A 2 -32.09 8.30 12.22
N HIS A 3 -31.72 9.33 11.46
CA HIS A 3 -30.59 9.24 10.51
C HIS A 3 -29.21 9.17 11.19
N ARG A 4 -29.02 9.72 12.41
CA ARG A 4 -27.72 9.69 13.10
C ARG A 4 -27.38 8.34 13.75
N MET A 5 -28.36 7.46 13.92
CA MET A 5 -28.18 6.17 14.63
C MET A 5 -27.67 5.05 13.69
N ARG A 6 -27.80 5.21 12.36
CA ARG A 6 -27.25 4.27 11.37
C ARG A 6 -25.76 4.50 11.10
N ASP A 7 -25.27 5.72 11.32
CA ASP A 7 -23.87 6.07 11.09
C ASP A 7 -22.97 5.37 12.12
N GLY A 8 -23.23 5.48 13.42
CA GLY A 8 -22.35 4.95 14.47
C GLY A 8 -22.11 3.43 14.47
N ARG A 9 -23.03 2.63 13.89
CA ARG A 9 -22.89 1.16 13.76
C ARG A 9 -22.26 0.74 12.43
N GLN A 10 -22.38 1.57 11.39
CA GLN A 10 -21.62 1.42 10.14
C GLN A 10 -20.17 1.88 10.30
N GLU A 11 -19.92 2.92 11.09
CA GLU A 11 -18.59 3.48 11.33
C GLU A 11 -17.64 2.49 12.00
N GLN A 12 -18.13 1.63 12.90
CA GLN A 12 -17.31 0.64 13.60
C GLN A 12 -16.90 -0.53 12.70
N GLY A 13 -17.78 -1.03 11.84
CA GLY A 13 -17.43 -2.01 10.79
C GLY A 13 -16.54 -1.41 9.69
N MET A 14 -16.70 -0.12 9.42
CA MET A 14 -15.89 0.62 8.44
C MET A 14 -14.53 1.06 8.98
N ALA A 15 -14.32 1.12 10.30
CA ALA A 15 -13.03 1.50 10.89
C ALA A 15 -11.97 0.44 10.63
N GLY A 16 -12.30 -0.84 10.88
CA GLY A 16 -11.43 -1.97 10.53
C GLY A 16 -11.19 -2.07 9.02
N ALA A 17 -12.23 -1.86 8.21
CA ALA A 17 -12.09 -1.82 6.75
C ALA A 17 -11.15 -0.70 6.30
N ARG A 18 -11.25 0.51 6.87
CA ARG A 18 -10.37 1.65 6.55
C ARG A 18 -8.89 1.35 6.86
N VAL A 19 -8.62 0.76 8.02
CA VAL A 19 -7.26 0.33 8.40
C VAL A 19 -6.74 -0.77 7.48
N ALA A 20 -7.57 -1.76 7.15
CA ALA A 20 -7.23 -2.81 6.19
C ALA A 20 -6.96 -2.23 4.79
N PHE A 21 -7.74 -1.25 4.33
CA PHE A 21 -7.49 -0.56 3.06
C PHE A 21 -6.18 0.24 3.05
N ASP A 22 -5.77 0.83 4.19
CA ASP A 22 -4.47 1.48 4.34
C ASP A 22 -3.32 0.47 4.31
N LEU A 23 -3.49 -0.69 4.96
CA LEU A 23 -2.54 -1.80 4.91
C LEU A 23 -2.41 -2.36 3.49
N VAL A 24 -3.52 -2.64 2.82
CA VAL A 24 -3.56 -3.13 1.44
C VAL A 24 -2.84 -2.15 0.52
N ARG A 25 -3.12 -0.84 0.63
CA ARG A 25 -2.41 0.16 -0.16
C ARG A 25 -0.90 0.16 0.09
N ALA A 26 -0.45 0.01 1.34
CA ALA A 26 0.97 -0.10 1.65
C ALA A 26 1.61 -1.36 1.03
N VAL A 27 0.93 -2.50 1.14
CA VAL A 27 1.37 -3.79 0.58
C VAL A 27 1.43 -3.74 -0.94
N LEU A 28 0.44 -3.15 -1.61
CA LEU A 28 0.42 -3.01 -3.06
C LEU A 28 1.61 -2.17 -3.56
N ILE A 29 1.91 -1.05 -2.89
CA ILE A 29 3.06 -0.19 -3.24
C ILE A 29 4.36 -0.95 -3.04
N PHE A 30 4.49 -1.69 -1.94
CA PHE A 30 5.69 -2.48 -1.65
C PHE A 30 5.89 -3.61 -2.67
N LEU A 31 4.83 -4.35 -2.99
CA LEU A 31 4.84 -5.39 -4.02
C LEU A 31 5.20 -4.83 -5.40
N MET A 32 4.72 -3.64 -5.74
CA MET A 32 5.09 -2.98 -6.99
C MET A 32 6.61 -2.71 -7.05
N GLY A 33 7.21 -2.23 -5.96
CA GLY A 33 8.66 -2.06 -5.87
C GLY A 33 9.42 -3.37 -6.06
N LEU A 34 8.95 -4.46 -5.45
CA LEU A 34 9.49 -5.81 -5.65
C LEU A 34 9.40 -6.26 -7.11
N VAL A 35 8.23 -6.10 -7.74
CA VAL A 35 8.01 -6.45 -9.15
C VAL A 35 8.92 -5.64 -10.06
N LEU A 36 9.16 -4.36 -9.77
CA LEU A 36 10.10 -3.55 -10.54
C LEU A 36 11.54 -4.07 -10.41
N ILE A 37 11.97 -4.60 -9.27
CA ILE A 37 13.33 -5.17 -9.13
C ILE A 37 13.44 -6.54 -9.81
N PHE A 38 12.50 -7.44 -9.53
CA PHE A 38 12.56 -8.85 -9.94
C PHE A 38 11.97 -9.10 -11.34
N GLY A 39 11.12 -8.20 -11.84
CA GLY A 39 10.42 -8.30 -13.12
C GLY A 39 11.28 -8.08 -14.36
N LYS A 40 12.58 -8.40 -14.30
CA LYS A 40 13.51 -8.29 -15.45
C LYS A 40 13.06 -9.07 -16.69
N LYS A 41 12.17 -10.06 -16.54
CA LYS A 41 11.60 -10.85 -17.64
C LYS A 41 10.32 -10.26 -18.24
N ILE A 42 9.80 -9.18 -17.66
CA ILE A 42 8.61 -8.49 -18.16
C ILE A 42 9.11 -7.42 -19.13
N PRO A 43 8.76 -7.50 -20.44
CA PRO A 43 9.29 -6.58 -21.45
C PRO A 43 8.97 -5.11 -21.11
N GLN A 44 7.77 -4.84 -20.60
CA GLN A 44 7.38 -3.49 -20.17
C GLN A 44 8.26 -2.92 -19.05
N ILE A 45 8.90 -3.77 -18.24
CA ILE A 45 9.78 -3.34 -17.13
C ILE A 45 11.25 -3.37 -17.57
N ALA A 46 11.60 -4.25 -18.51
CA ALA A 46 12.93 -4.35 -19.07
C ALA A 46 13.26 -3.18 -20.02
N GLU A 47 12.24 -2.63 -20.70
CA GLU A 47 12.38 -1.44 -21.56
C GLU A 47 12.47 -0.12 -20.77
N LEU A 48 12.17 -0.12 -19.47
CA LEU A 48 12.36 1.08 -18.64
C LEU A 48 13.84 1.38 -18.45
N ASP A 49 14.16 2.69 -18.50
CA ASP A 49 15.48 3.17 -18.15
C ASP A 49 15.91 2.64 -16.76
N PRO A 50 17.10 2.03 -16.63
CA PRO A 50 17.55 1.40 -15.40
C PRO A 50 17.56 2.35 -14.20
N LEU A 51 17.96 3.61 -14.41
CA LEU A 51 18.02 4.61 -13.34
C LEU A 51 16.62 4.91 -12.82
N MET A 52 15.68 5.18 -13.72
CA MET A 52 14.27 5.43 -13.38
C MET A 52 13.66 4.21 -12.68
N ARG A 53 13.91 3.01 -13.20
CA ARG A 53 13.40 1.76 -12.64
C ARG A 53 13.87 1.54 -11.20
N TYR A 54 15.16 1.68 -10.93
CA TYR A 54 15.70 1.46 -9.58
C TYR A 54 15.33 2.60 -8.62
N LEU A 55 15.25 3.85 -9.08
CA LEU A 55 14.76 4.97 -8.27
C LEU A 55 13.30 4.76 -7.87
N PHE A 56 12.44 4.41 -8.83
CA PHE A 56 11.02 4.20 -8.57
C PHE A 56 10.79 2.97 -7.69
N ALA A 57 11.52 1.88 -7.93
CA ALA A 57 11.49 0.71 -7.08
C ALA A 57 11.96 1.03 -5.65
N GLY A 58 13.05 1.78 -5.50
CA GLY A 58 13.56 2.23 -4.22
C GLY A 58 12.55 3.07 -3.45
N LEU A 59 11.91 4.04 -4.12
CA LEU A 59 10.85 4.86 -3.54
C LEU A 59 9.65 4.01 -3.10
N CYS A 60 9.18 3.08 -3.94
CA CYS A 60 8.10 2.17 -3.61
C CYS A 60 8.43 1.26 -2.41
N LEU A 61 9.65 0.73 -2.35
CA LEU A 61 10.07 -0.11 -1.23
C LEU A 61 10.26 0.68 0.06
N LEU A 62 10.93 1.83 0.02
CA LEU A 62 11.13 2.69 1.19
C LEU A 62 9.80 3.19 1.74
N TYR A 63 8.97 3.76 0.88
CA TYR A 63 7.68 4.33 1.27
C TYR A 63 6.66 3.25 1.64
N GLY A 64 6.61 2.16 0.87
CA GLY A 64 5.75 1.00 1.14
C GLY A 64 6.12 0.32 2.45
N SER A 65 7.42 0.09 2.70
CA SER A 65 7.90 -0.48 3.98
C SER A 65 7.64 0.44 5.15
N PHE A 66 7.86 1.76 5.01
CA PHE A 66 7.58 2.72 6.08
C PHE A 66 6.08 2.75 6.44
N ARG A 67 5.20 2.76 5.43
CA ARG A 67 3.75 2.65 5.66
C ARG A 67 3.37 1.30 6.27
N LEU A 68 3.96 0.21 5.80
CA LEU A 68 3.70 -1.12 6.33
C LEU A 68 4.14 -1.24 7.79
N TYR A 69 5.34 -0.74 8.13
CA TYR A 69 5.84 -0.64 9.50
C TYR A 69 4.92 0.19 10.37
N ARG A 70 4.47 1.36 9.89
CA ARG A 70 3.52 2.20 10.61
C ARG A 70 2.19 1.49 10.82
N SER A 71 1.69 0.72 9.86
CA SER A 71 0.43 -0.01 9.98
C SER A 71 0.51 -1.19 10.95
N PHE A 72 1.65 -1.91 10.99
CA PHE A 72 1.89 -2.97 11.97
C PHE A 72 2.12 -2.44 13.38
N LYS A 73 2.83 -1.32 13.53
CA LYS A 73 3.08 -0.72 14.85
C LYS A 73 1.86 0.02 15.41
N ARG A 74 0.79 0.14 14.61
CA ARG A 74 -0.52 0.66 15.01
C ARG A 74 -1.39 -0.48 15.55
N ASP A 75 -0.78 -1.37 16.32
CA ASP A 75 -1.51 -2.13 17.32
C ASP A 75 -1.97 -1.14 18.40
N TYR A 76 -3.24 -1.30 18.76
CA TYR A 76 -4.08 -0.47 19.61
C TYR A 76 -3.45 -0.11 20.97
#